data_AF-A0A8J7Q429-F1
#
_entry.id   AF-A0A8J7Q429-F1
#
_cell.length_a   1.000
_cell.length_b   1.000
_cell.length_c   1.000
_cell.angle_alpha   90.00
_cell.angle_beta   90.00
_cell.angle_gamma   90.00
#
_symmetry.space_group_name_H-M   'P 1'
#
loop_
_entity.id
_entity.type
_entity.pdbx_description
1 polymer ?
#
loop_
_entity_poly.entity_id
_entity_poly.type
_entity_poly.pdbx_seq_one_letter_code
_entity_poly.pdbx_strand_id
1 'polypeptide(L)'
;MNISSRTPEGWPGRCPTCGRALKVEPSPATRDATCPYCGSLVWLSRPGRANRPAARTLRLLIVLVAVGLMVGVSRSAGSVGLHGPELVALGVVALLLFGRRLPEFGRWLALPFRVV
;
A
#
# COMPACT_ATOMS: atom_id res chain seq x y z
N MET A 1 -9.19 23.00 35.61
CA MET A 1 -10.22 22.71 34.58
C MET A 1 -9.86 21.39 33.91
N ASN A 2 -10.53 20.29 34.27
CA ASN A 2 -10.27 18.97 33.67
C ASN A 2 -11.20 18.82 32.46
N ILE A 3 -10.68 19.01 31.26
CA ILE A 3 -11.44 18.93 30.01
C ILE A 3 -11.76 17.45 29.77
N SER A 4 -13.04 17.09 29.78
CA SER A 4 -13.51 15.74 29.46
C SER A 4 -12.96 15.29 28.11
N SER A 5 -12.04 14.33 28.13
CA SER A 5 -11.34 13.74 26.98
C SER A 5 -12.22 12.77 26.17
N ARG A 6 -13.52 13.03 26.08
CA ARG A 6 -14.52 12.18 25.43
C ARG A 6 -15.26 13.07 24.44
N THR A 7 -14.87 13.11 23.19
CA THR A 7 -15.01 11.98 22.25
C THR A 7 -13.80 11.87 21.32
N PRO A 8 -13.22 10.66 21.10
CA PRO A 8 -12.29 10.44 20.00
C PRO A 8 -13.02 10.39 18.65
N GLU A 9 -14.26 10.84 18.59
CA GLU A 9 -15.12 10.86 17.41
C GLU A 9 -14.89 12.16 16.65
N GLY A 10 -14.97 12.12 15.32
CA GLY A 10 -14.72 13.29 14.47
C GLY A 10 -13.55 13.10 13.50
N TRP A 11 -13.44 14.02 12.57
CA TRP A 11 -12.42 13.97 11.54
C TRP A 11 -11.10 14.53 12.04
N PRO A 12 -9.97 13.84 11.80
CA PRO A 12 -8.66 14.35 12.18
C PRO A 12 -8.30 15.55 11.30
N GLY A 13 -7.78 16.61 11.93
CA GLY A 13 -7.30 17.81 11.25
C GLY A 13 -6.26 18.57 12.07
N ARG A 14 -5.76 19.66 11.50
CA ARG A 14 -4.93 20.64 12.21
C ARG A 14 -5.55 22.03 12.03
N CYS A 15 -5.57 22.81 13.10
CA CYS A 15 -6.00 24.19 13.02
C CYS A 15 -4.91 25.03 12.32
N PRO A 16 -5.22 25.82 11.28
CA PRO A 16 -4.25 26.72 10.64
C PRO A 16 -3.85 27.88 11.55
N THR A 17 -4.70 28.25 12.52
CA THR A 17 -4.48 29.38 13.42
C THR A 17 -3.61 29.01 14.62
N CYS A 18 -3.89 27.88 15.29
CA CYS A 18 -3.14 27.49 16.50
C CYS A 18 -2.18 26.29 16.29
N GLY A 19 -2.19 25.66 15.12
CA GLY A 19 -1.30 24.53 14.77
C GLY A 19 -1.61 23.20 15.48
N ARG A 20 -2.54 23.19 16.44
CA ARG A 20 -2.85 22.00 17.23
C ARG A 20 -3.63 20.97 16.40
N ALA A 21 -3.29 19.70 16.62
CA ALA A 21 -4.08 18.59 16.11
C ALA A 21 -5.44 18.58 16.81
N LEU A 22 -6.49 18.45 16.02
CA LEU A 22 -7.86 18.45 16.49
C LEU A 22 -8.63 17.30 15.83
N LYS A 23 -9.68 16.86 16.53
CA LYS A 23 -10.60 15.84 16.05
C LYS A 23 -12.00 16.35 16.35
N VAL A 24 -12.72 16.76 15.30
CA VAL A 24 -14.05 17.37 15.41
C VAL A 24 -14.91 16.90 14.26
N GLU A 25 -16.20 16.74 14.50
CA GLU A 25 -17.17 16.40 13.46
C GLU A 25 -17.57 17.69 12.72
N PRO A 26 -17.28 17.82 11.42
CA PRO A 26 -17.63 19.02 10.68
C PRO A 26 -19.12 19.04 10.29
N SER A 27 -19.66 20.25 10.06
CA SER A 27 -21.00 20.44 9.50
C SER A 27 -21.16 19.64 8.19
N PRO A 28 -22.23 18.86 8.00
CA PRO A 28 -22.41 18.04 6.79
C PRO A 28 -22.43 18.84 5.49
N ALA A 29 -22.97 20.06 5.52
CA ALA A 29 -23.17 20.90 4.32
C ALA A 29 -21.89 21.66 3.92
N THR A 30 -21.28 22.32 4.89
CA THR A 30 -20.19 23.30 4.70
C THR A 30 -18.82 22.74 5.06
N ARG A 31 -18.80 21.63 5.79
CA ARG A 31 -17.59 20.97 6.32
C ARG A 31 -16.72 21.86 7.20
N ASP A 32 -17.34 22.79 7.92
CA ASP A 32 -16.70 23.65 8.91
C ASP A 32 -16.96 23.17 10.34
N ALA A 33 -16.03 23.50 11.23
CA ALA A 33 -16.13 23.28 12.67
C ALA A 33 -15.33 24.35 13.41
N THR A 34 -15.62 24.55 14.70
CA THR A 34 -14.80 25.42 15.56
C THR A 34 -13.68 24.64 16.21
N CYS A 35 -12.48 25.23 16.27
CA CYS A 35 -11.35 24.63 16.95
C CYS A 35 -11.58 24.62 18.47
N PRO A 36 -11.49 23.48 19.17
CA PRO A 36 -11.73 23.41 20.61
C PRO A 36 -10.63 24.08 21.45
N TYR A 37 -9.49 24.41 20.84
CA TYR A 37 -8.34 25.00 21.54
C TYR A 37 -8.28 26.53 21.45
N CYS A 38 -8.71 27.12 20.33
CA CYS A 38 -8.62 28.57 20.10
C CYS A 38 -9.92 29.21 19.61
N GLY A 39 -10.97 28.43 19.35
CA GLY A 39 -12.25 28.93 18.86
C GLY A 39 -12.31 29.33 17.39
N SER A 40 -11.19 29.29 16.65
CA SER A 40 -11.18 29.66 15.22
C SER A 40 -12.00 28.68 14.38
N LEU A 41 -12.69 29.18 13.35
CA LEU A 41 -13.36 28.34 12.36
C LEU A 41 -12.33 27.59 11.50
N VAL A 42 -12.51 26.29 11.34
CA VAL A 42 -11.66 25.41 10.53
C VAL A 42 -12.51 24.66 9.50
N TRP A 43 -12.03 24.59 8.26
CA TRP A 43 -12.65 23.79 7.20
C TRP A 43 -11.92 22.46 7.06
N LEU A 44 -12.65 21.36 7.26
CA LEU A 44 -12.09 20.02 7.23
C LEU A 44 -12.32 19.36 5.88
N SER A 45 -11.23 18.94 5.24
CA SER A 45 -11.32 18.07 4.06
C SER A 45 -11.63 16.65 4.48
N ARG A 46 -12.34 15.91 3.60
CA ARG A 46 -12.49 14.45 3.77
C ARG A 46 -11.10 13.86 3.94
N PRO A 47 -10.87 12.97 4.92
CA PRO A 47 -9.65 12.19 4.93
C PRO A 47 -9.60 11.46 3.60
N GLY A 48 -8.79 11.98 2.67
CA GLY A 48 -8.56 11.33 1.40
C GLY A 48 -8.04 9.94 1.74
N ARG A 49 -8.56 8.90 1.06
CA ARG A 49 -7.90 7.59 1.10
C ARG A 49 -6.43 7.89 0.80
N ALA A 50 -5.56 7.72 1.80
CA ALA A 50 -4.15 7.92 1.62
C ALA A 50 -3.77 7.14 0.38
N ASN A 51 -3.46 7.86 -0.69
CA ASN A 51 -3.03 7.24 -1.92
C ASN A 51 -1.78 6.50 -1.48
N ARG A 52 -1.79 5.17 -1.44
CA ARG A 52 -0.61 4.37 -1.11
C ARG A 52 0.10 4.14 -2.44
N PRO A 53 0.93 5.07 -2.95
CA PRO A 53 1.62 4.89 -4.22
C PRO A 53 2.50 3.64 -4.19
N ALA A 54 2.94 3.22 -3.00
CA ALA A 54 3.77 2.03 -2.78
C ALA A 54 3.18 0.76 -3.39
N ALA A 55 1.85 0.58 -3.38
CA ALA A 55 1.23 -0.64 -3.91
C ALA A 55 1.25 -0.69 -5.45
N ARG A 56 1.21 0.46 -6.14
CA ARG A 56 1.28 0.53 -7.60
C ARG A 56 2.70 0.37 -8.11
N THR A 57 3.67 1.02 -7.46
CA THR A 57 5.09 0.90 -7.83
C THR A 57 5.61 -0.53 -7.64
N LEU A 58 5.24 -1.19 -6.54
CA LEU A 58 5.63 -2.58 -6.30
C LEU A 58 5.04 -3.54 -7.35
N ARG A 59 3.76 -3.36 -7.73
CA ARG A 59 3.13 -4.17 -8.79
C ARG A 59 3.82 -4.00 -10.14
N LEU A 60 4.16 -2.77 -10.51
CA LEU A 60 4.90 -2.49 -11.76
C LEU A 60 6.29 -3.13 -11.75
N LEU A 61 7.02 -3.03 -10.64
CA LEU A 61 8.32 -3.70 -10.47
C LEU A 61 8.21 -5.23 -10.61
N ILE A 62 7.22 -5.85 -9.96
CA ILE A 62 6.99 -7.30 -10.06
C ILE A 62 6.74 -7.71 -11.52
N VAL A 63 5.90 -6.96 -12.25
CA VAL A 63 5.60 -7.25 -13.66
C VAL A 63 6.85 -7.09 -14.54
N LEU A 64 7.64 -6.03 -14.36
CA LEU A 64 8.86 -5.81 -15.13
C LEU A 64 9.90 -6.91 -14.90
N VAL A 65 10.09 -7.35 -13.65
CA VAL A 65 11.01 -8.45 -13.31
C VAL A 65 10.54 -9.78 -13.91
N ALA A 66 9.23 -10.08 -13.84
CA ALA A 66 8.69 -11.30 -14.43
C ALA A 66 8.85 -11.35 -15.96
N VAL A 67 8.59 -10.23 -16.64
CA VAL A 67 8.79 -10.10 -18.09
C VAL A 67 10.28 -10.22 -18.44
N GLY A 68 11.16 -9.57 -17.68
CA GLY A 68 12.62 -9.67 -17.87
C GLY A 68 13.12 -11.11 -17.74
N LEU A 69 12.65 -11.84 -16.72
CA LEU A 69 12.96 -13.27 -16.54
C LEU A 69 12.45 -14.12 -17.71
N MET A 70 11.21 -13.92 -18.17
CA MET A 70 10.65 -14.65 -19.31
C MET A 70 11.46 -14.43 -20.60
N VAL A 71 11.85 -13.18 -20.88
CA VAL A 71 12.66 -12.83 -22.04
C VAL A 71 14.07 -13.40 -21.92
N GLY A 72 14.67 -13.33 -20.71
CA GLY A 72 15.98 -13.90 -20.41
C GLY A 72 16.00 -15.42 -20.64
N VAL A 73 15.03 -16.15 -20.09
CA VAL A 73 14.91 -17.60 -20.26
C VAL A 73 14.72 -17.98 -21.73
N SER A 74 13.84 -17.27 -22.45
CA SER A 74 13.60 -17.49 -23.88
C SER A 74 14.84 -17.27 -24.74
N ARG A 75 15.68 -16.28 -24.38
CA ARG A 75 16.96 -16.04 -25.08
C ARG A 75 18.03 -17.05 -24.73
N SER A 76 18.14 -17.45 -23.46
CA SER A 76 19.08 -18.50 -23.06
C SER A 76 18.73 -19.86 -23.65
N ALA A 77 17.45 -20.16 -23.84
CA ALA A 77 16.98 -21.41 -24.45
C ALA A 77 17.53 -21.61 -25.88
N GLY A 78 17.70 -20.54 -26.65
CA GLY A 78 18.26 -20.62 -28.01
C GLY A 78 19.76 -20.94 -28.04
N SER A 79 20.50 -20.71 -26.96
CA SER A 79 21.97 -20.84 -26.93
C SER A 79 22.51 -22.19 -26.44
N VAL A 80 21.67 -23.04 -25.83
CA VAL A 80 22.13 -24.29 -25.18
C VAL A 80 21.79 -25.54 -26.00
N GLY A 81 21.17 -25.43 -27.19
CA GLY A 81 20.78 -26.58 -28.00
C GLY A 81 19.72 -27.48 -27.37
N LEU A 82 19.11 -27.06 -26.26
CA LEU A 82 18.02 -27.77 -25.61
C LEU A 82 16.81 -27.76 -26.53
N HIS A 83 16.35 -28.95 -26.90
CA HIS A 83 15.15 -29.14 -27.68
C HIS A 83 13.93 -28.88 -26.77
N GLY A 84 12.84 -28.40 -27.37
CA GLY A 84 11.59 -28.04 -26.68
C GLY A 84 11.15 -28.93 -25.49
N PRO A 85 11.24 -30.27 -25.52
CA PRO A 85 10.83 -31.11 -24.39
C PRO A 85 11.65 -30.89 -23.11
N GLU A 86 12.92 -30.51 -23.19
CA GLU A 86 13.78 -30.35 -22.00
C GLU A 86 13.43 -29.07 -21.23
N LEU A 87 13.02 -28.01 -21.95
CA LEU A 87 12.49 -26.79 -21.34
C LEU A 87 11.14 -27.04 -20.66
N VAL A 88 10.28 -27.87 -21.26
CA VAL A 88 9.01 -28.27 -20.66
C VAL A 88 9.26 -29.08 -19.39
N ALA A 89 10.20 -30.03 -19.43
CA ALA A 89 10.56 -30.83 -18.25
C ALA A 89 11.11 -29.95 -17.10
N LEU A 90 12.02 -29.02 -17.40
CA LEU A 90 12.55 -28.08 -16.40
C LEU A 90 11.46 -27.14 -15.87
N GLY A 91 10.57 -26.65 -16.73
CA GLY A 91 9.43 -25.81 -16.34
C GLY A 91 8.47 -26.54 -15.39
N VAL A 92 8.16 -27.80 -15.67
CA VAL A 92 7.31 -28.64 -14.83
C VAL A 92 7.99 -28.95 -13.48
N VAL A 93 9.29 -29.28 -13.48
CA VAL A 93 10.04 -29.51 -12.24
C VAL A 93 10.12 -28.24 -11.39
N ALA A 94 10.39 -27.09 -12.00
CA ALA A 94 10.37 -25.80 -11.30
C ALA A 94 8.98 -25.48 -10.74
N LEU A 95 7.91 -25.72 -11.50
CA LEU A 95 6.54 -25.55 -11.04
C LEU A 95 6.19 -26.51 -9.89
N LEU A 96 6.66 -27.76 -9.93
CA LEU A 96 6.42 -28.72 -8.86
C LEU A 96 7.18 -28.37 -7.57
N LEU A 97 8.44 -27.92 -7.69
CA LEU A 97 9.27 -27.53 -6.55
C LEU A 97 8.84 -26.21 -5.93
N PHE A 98 8.51 -25.21 -6.76
CA PHE A 98 8.24 -23.84 -6.30
C PHE A 98 6.75 -23.46 -6.30
N GLY A 99 5.92 -24.11 -7.11
CA GLY A 99 4.48 -23.83 -7.23
C GLY A 99 3.71 -24.06 -5.94
N ARG A 100 4.12 -25.03 -5.12
CA ARG A 100 3.52 -25.25 -3.79
C ARG A 100 3.99 -24.28 -2.70
N ARG A 101 5.16 -23.65 -2.86
CA ARG A 101 5.73 -22.69 -1.89
C ARG A 101 5.48 -21.21 -2.20
N LEU A 102 5.06 -20.90 -3.42
CA LEU A 102 4.71 -19.53 -3.84
C LEU A 102 3.67 -18.81 -2.95
N PRO A 103 2.58 -19.45 -2.45
CA PRO A 103 1.61 -18.75 -1.59
C PRO A 103 2.16 -18.43 -0.18
N GLU A 104 3.22 -19.08 0.27
CA GLU A 104 3.84 -18.79 1.57
C GLU A 104 4.81 -17.59 1.49
N PHE A 105 5.54 -17.47 0.39
CA PHE A 105 6.39 -16.30 0.12
C PHE A 105 5.58 -15.00 -0.02
N GLY A 106 4.37 -15.09 -0.58
CA GLY A 106 3.43 -13.97 -0.65
C GLY A 106 2.99 -13.42 0.71
N ARG A 107 2.96 -14.27 1.76
CA ARG A 107 2.63 -13.83 3.13
C ARG A 107 3.80 -13.14 3.83
N TRP A 108 5.04 -13.52 3.53
CA TRP A 108 6.24 -12.84 4.04
C TRP A 108 6.42 -11.44 3.43
N LEU A 109 6.11 -11.27 2.13
CA LEU A 109 6.10 -9.96 1.46
C LEU A 109 4.90 -9.08 1.84
N ALA A 110 3.87 -9.66 2.46
CA ALA A 110 2.68 -8.95 2.95
C ALA A 110 2.80 -8.50 4.41
N LEU A 111 3.99 -8.56 5.03
CA LEU A 111 4.18 -7.95 6.35
C LEU A 111 4.12 -6.42 6.20
N PRO A 112 3.19 -5.74 6.91
CA PRO A 112 3.09 -4.30 6.87
C PRO A 112 4.32 -3.73 7.55
N PHE A 113 5.06 -2.86 6.84
CA PHE A 113 5.94 -1.90 7.47
C PHE A 113 5.10 -1.05 8.44
N ARG A 114 5.05 -1.51 9.69
CA ARG A 114 4.50 -0.79 10.83
C ARG A 114 5.60 0.17 11.27
N VAL A 115 5.69 1.30 10.59
CA VAL A 115 6.56 2.41 10.98
C VAL A 115 5.92 3.02 12.23
N VAL A 116 6.64 2.91 13.35
CA VAL A 116 6.41 3.63 14.62
C VAL A 116 6.71 5.10 14.41
#